data_AF-A0AAV0D9R5-F1
#
_entry.id   AF-A0AAV0D9R5-F1
#
_cell.length_a   1.000
_cell.length_b   1.000
_cell.length_c   1.000
_cell.angle_alpha   90.00
_cell.angle_beta   90.00
_cell.angle_gamma   90.00
#
_symmetry.space_group_name_H-M   'P 1'
#
loop_
_entity.id
_entity.type
_entity.pdbx_description
1 polymer ?
#
loop_
_entity_poly.entity_id
_entity_poly.type
_entity_poly.pdbx_seq_one_letter_code
_entity_poly.pdbx_strand_id
1 'polypeptide(L)'
;MGGQLLCAVARDGNENMFPLAIAYVDSEDKASWTWFLQVLFQDFGRPEETNWVFMSDKQKGLVEAFKAVSLANEHRYCVKHMYENYKKIFRGAEYKKKLWFAASTGSLRSWERQMEGIKKFDEAAYNWIMQYDPSTWSRSHFSIQAQSDALQNNI
;
A
#
# COMPACT_ATOMS: atom_id res chain seq x y z
N MET A 1 11.21 26.66 7.24
CA MET A 1 10.37 26.39 6.05
C MET A 1 11.03 25.25 5.31
N GLY A 2 10.44 24.06 5.37
CA GLY A 2 10.86 22.91 4.57
C GLY A 2 9.62 22.33 3.95
N GLY A 3 9.40 22.58 2.67
CA GLY A 3 8.30 21.95 1.94
C GLY A 3 8.60 20.50 1.61
N GLN A 4 7.58 19.80 1.13
CA GLN A 4 7.60 18.38 0.83
C GLN A 4 7.18 18.13 -0.61
N LEU A 5 7.67 17.04 -1.19
CA LEU A 5 7.31 16.62 -2.53
C LEU A 5 6.30 15.50 -2.46
N LEU A 6 5.12 15.72 -3.05
CA LEU A 6 4.13 14.69 -3.30
C LEU A 6 4.36 14.15 -4.71
N CYS A 7 4.29 12.82 -4.88
CA CYS A 7 4.54 12.18 -6.16
C CYS A 7 3.58 10.99 -6.37
N ALA A 8 3.03 10.91 -7.59
CA ALA A 8 2.32 9.75 -8.09
C ALA A 8 3.14 9.09 -9.19
N VAL A 9 3.38 7.79 -9.05
CA VAL A 9 4.11 6.98 -10.03
C VAL A 9 3.17 5.88 -10.54
N ALA A 10 3.05 5.77 -11.85
CA ALA A 10 2.31 4.68 -12.49
C ALA A 10 3.23 3.51 -12.83
N ARG A 11 2.60 2.35 -12.99
CA ARG A 11 3.23 1.15 -13.53
C ARG A 11 2.42 0.65 -14.72
N ASP A 12 3.09 0.37 -15.84
CA ASP A 12 2.44 -0.20 -17.02
C ASP A 12 2.35 -1.74 -16.93
N GLY A 13 1.69 -2.37 -17.92
CA GLY A 13 1.59 -3.83 -18.03
C GLY A 13 2.92 -4.55 -18.29
N ASN A 14 3.99 -3.82 -18.62
CA ASN A 14 5.35 -4.31 -18.77
C ASN A 14 6.20 -4.07 -17.52
N GLU A 15 5.56 -3.73 -16.39
CA GLU A 15 6.22 -3.46 -15.12
C GLU A 15 7.11 -2.22 -15.07
N ASN A 16 7.13 -1.39 -16.12
CA ASN A 16 7.88 -0.14 -16.14
C ASN A 16 7.21 0.91 -15.26
N MET A 17 8.02 1.65 -14.52
CA MET A 17 7.55 2.78 -13.71
C MET A 17 7.75 4.09 -14.44
N PHE A 18 6.76 4.98 -14.38
CA PHE A 18 6.86 6.34 -14.92
C PHE A 18 6.16 7.35 -14.00
N PRO A 19 6.74 8.55 -13.80
CA PRO A 19 6.09 9.59 -13.00
C PRO A 19 4.82 10.08 -13.70
N LEU A 20 3.70 10.12 -12.98
CA LEU A 20 2.43 10.68 -13.45
C LEU A 20 2.29 12.15 -13.08
N ALA A 21 2.54 12.47 -11.81
CA ALA A 21 2.35 13.82 -11.27
C ALA A 21 3.29 14.06 -10.09
N ILE A 22 3.76 15.31 -9.95
CA ILE A 22 4.61 15.78 -8.85
C ILE A 22 4.09 17.14 -8.40
N ALA A 23 4.04 17.37 -7.09
CA ALA A 23 3.71 18.67 -6.53
C ALA A 23 4.63 19.01 -5.35
N TYR A 24 5.01 20.29 -5.25
CA TYR A 24 5.68 20.84 -4.07
C TYR A 24 4.63 21.47 -3.17
N VAL A 25 4.61 21.08 -1.90
CA VAL A 25 3.64 21.55 -0.90
C VAL A 25 4.36 22.01 0.37
N ASP A 26 3.74 22.92 1.11
CA ASP A 26 4.34 23.43 2.36
C ASP A 26 4.40 22.36 3.47
N SER A 27 3.46 21.42 3.47
CA SER A 27 3.36 20.32 4.44
C SER A 27 2.71 19.07 3.85
N GLU A 28 3.22 17.90 4.24
CA GLU A 28 2.53 16.63 3.98
C GLU A 28 1.40 16.44 5.01
N ASP A 29 0.21 16.92 4.64
CA ASP A 29 -1.00 16.81 5.45
C ASP A 29 -2.22 16.43 4.61
N LYS A 30 -3.36 16.24 5.28
CA LYS A 30 -4.61 15.85 4.62
C LYS A 30 -5.03 16.87 3.55
N ALA A 31 -4.88 18.16 3.78
CA ALA A 31 -5.35 19.18 2.85
C ALA A 31 -4.52 19.15 1.55
N SER A 32 -3.20 19.07 1.70
CA SER A 32 -2.26 18.97 0.58
C SER A 32 -2.48 17.68 -0.21
N TRP A 33 -2.68 16.54 0.46
CA TRP A 33 -3.01 15.28 -0.20
C TRP A 33 -4.38 15.30 -0.87
N THR A 34 -5.41 15.88 -0.25
CA THR A 34 -6.75 16.00 -0.85
C THR A 34 -6.69 16.82 -2.14
N TRP A 35 -6.03 17.98 -2.11
CA TRP A 35 -5.87 18.81 -3.30
C TRP A 35 -5.09 18.06 -4.40
N PHE A 36 -3.97 17.43 -4.05
CA PHE A 36 -3.16 16.67 -5.02
C PHE A 36 -3.96 15.54 -5.68
N LEU A 37 -4.71 14.76 -4.89
CA LEU A 37 -5.54 13.68 -5.43
C LEU A 37 -6.72 14.19 -6.26
N GLN A 38 -7.33 15.33 -5.90
CA GLN A 38 -8.39 15.94 -6.72
C GLN A 38 -7.87 16.32 -8.10
N VAL A 39 -6.70 16.96 -8.17
CA VAL A 39 -6.05 17.32 -9.45
C VAL A 39 -5.71 16.04 -10.24
N LEU A 40 -5.09 15.07 -9.58
CA LEU A 40 -4.73 13.80 -10.23
C LEU A 40 -5.95 13.08 -10.82
N PHE A 41 -7.05 13.00 -10.08
CA PHE A 41 -8.26 12.32 -10.56
C PHE A 41 -9.05 13.12 -11.59
N GLN A 42 -8.91 14.44 -11.61
CA GLN A 42 -9.46 15.27 -12.67
C GLN A 42 -8.78 14.98 -14.02
N ASP A 43 -7.47 14.74 -14.02
CA ASP A 43 -6.70 14.50 -15.24
C ASP A 43 -6.73 13.03 -15.70
N PHE A 44 -6.67 12.08 -14.76
CA PHE A 44 -6.51 10.65 -15.06
C PHE A 44 -7.77 9.81 -14.81
N GLY A 45 -8.84 10.43 -14.30
CA GLY A 45 -10.08 9.77 -13.91
C GLY A 45 -10.04 9.24 -12.47
N ARG A 46 -11.23 9.03 -11.91
CA ARG A 46 -11.38 8.52 -10.55
C ARG A 46 -11.21 7.00 -10.50
N PRO A 47 -10.78 6.42 -9.36
CA PRO A 47 -10.60 4.97 -9.27
C PRO A 47 -11.91 4.17 -9.46
N GLU A 48 -13.08 4.77 -9.22
CA GLU A 48 -14.39 4.12 -9.45
C GLU A 48 -14.82 4.14 -10.92
N GLU A 49 -14.25 5.04 -11.71
CA GLU A 49 -14.57 5.28 -13.12
C GLU A 49 -13.55 4.60 -14.04
N THR A 50 -12.53 3.99 -13.46
CA THR A 50 -11.37 3.46 -14.16
C THR A 50 -10.95 2.11 -13.57
N ASN A 51 -10.00 1.44 -14.23
CA ASN A 51 -9.37 0.22 -13.71
C ASN A 51 -8.06 0.52 -12.96
N TRP A 52 -7.86 1.76 -12.50
CA TRP A 52 -6.64 2.15 -11.79
C TRP A 52 -6.66 1.62 -10.36
N VAL A 53 -5.56 1.00 -9.95
CA VAL A 53 -5.35 0.51 -8.58
C VAL A 53 -4.32 1.40 -7.91
N PHE A 54 -4.70 2.00 -6.78
CA PHE A 54 -3.83 2.93 -6.06
C PHE A 54 -3.15 2.23 -4.88
N MET A 55 -1.83 2.38 -4.80
CA MET A 55 -1.01 1.93 -3.68
C MET A 55 -0.37 3.14 -3.00
N SER A 56 -0.40 3.16 -1.68
CA SER A 56 0.27 4.21 -0.92
C SER A 56 0.96 3.66 0.33
N ASP A 57 1.78 4.50 0.95
CA ASP A 57 2.41 4.26 2.24
C ASP A 57 1.46 4.46 3.43
N LYS A 58 0.22 4.93 3.17
CA LYS A 58 -0.80 5.28 4.17
C LYS A 58 -0.27 6.21 5.26
N GLN A 59 0.60 7.15 4.89
CA GLN A 59 1.02 8.23 5.78
C GLN A 59 -0.18 9.02 6.32
N LYS A 60 0.02 9.65 7.48
CA LYS A 60 -1.03 10.36 8.21
C LYS A 60 -1.54 11.52 7.33
N GLY A 61 -2.82 11.50 6.98
CA GLY A 61 -3.44 12.46 6.08
C GLY A 61 -3.77 11.90 4.70
N LEU A 62 -2.91 11.05 4.11
CA LEU A 62 -3.14 10.47 2.78
C LEU A 62 -4.33 9.49 2.77
N VAL A 63 -4.44 8.63 3.78
CA VAL A 63 -5.59 7.69 3.88
C VAL A 63 -6.90 8.44 4.01
N GLU A 64 -6.91 9.49 4.84
CA GLU A 64 -8.10 10.31 5.04
C GLU A 64 -8.44 11.15 3.81
N ALA A 65 -7.42 11.65 3.12
CA ALA A 65 -7.58 12.36 1.86
C ALA A 65 -8.17 11.45 0.80
N PHE A 66 -7.63 10.23 0.63
CA PHE A 66 -8.12 9.26 -0.33
C PHE A 66 -9.59 8.90 -0.06
N LYS A 67 -9.96 8.63 1.20
CA LYS A 67 -11.36 8.40 1.60
C LYS A 67 -12.28 9.60 1.36
N ALA A 68 -11.75 10.82 1.35
CA ALA A 68 -12.54 12.02 1.10
C ALA A 68 -12.76 12.27 -0.40
N VAL A 69 -11.87 11.79 -1.27
CA VAL A 69 -11.92 12.03 -2.72
C VAL A 69 -12.38 10.83 -3.53
N SER A 70 -12.34 9.63 -2.94
CA SER A 70 -12.67 8.36 -3.58
C SER A 70 -13.38 7.43 -2.59
N LEU A 71 -14.42 6.77 -3.08
CA LEU A 71 -15.16 5.67 -2.46
C LEU A 71 -14.57 4.30 -2.82
N ALA A 72 -13.47 4.26 -3.58
CA ALA A 72 -12.93 3.02 -4.10
C ALA A 72 -12.50 2.07 -2.97
N ASN A 73 -12.94 0.82 -3.11
CA ASN A 73 -12.73 -0.22 -2.11
C ASN A 73 -11.28 -0.73 -2.10
N GLU A 74 -10.50 -0.50 -3.17
CA GLU A 74 -9.15 -1.05 -3.33
C GLU A 74 -8.06 0.01 -3.19
N HIS A 75 -7.71 0.30 -1.93
CA HIS A 75 -6.53 1.09 -1.57
C HIS A 75 -5.47 0.24 -0.89
N ARG A 76 -4.34 0.01 -1.58
CA ARG A 76 -3.29 -0.90 -1.12
C ARG A 76 -2.30 -0.24 -0.16
N TYR A 77 -1.94 -0.95 0.90
CA TYR A 77 -0.75 -0.68 1.69
C TYR A 77 0.47 -1.17 0.92
N CYS A 78 1.49 -0.32 0.89
CA CYS A 78 2.81 -0.77 0.56
C CYS A 78 3.38 -1.67 1.67
N VAL A 79 3.80 -2.88 1.30
CA VAL A 79 4.41 -3.86 2.22
C VAL A 79 5.76 -3.36 2.73
N LYS A 80 6.51 -2.57 1.94
CA LYS A 80 7.75 -1.91 2.37
C LYS A 80 7.49 -1.01 3.57
N HIS A 81 6.51 -0.12 3.48
CA HIS A 81 6.15 0.79 4.57
C HIS A 81 5.50 0.08 5.76
N MET A 82 4.68 -0.95 5.50
CA MET A 82 4.16 -1.82 6.55
C MET A 82 5.31 -2.45 7.35
N TYR A 83 6.35 -2.95 6.65
CA TYR A 83 7.55 -3.47 7.29
C TYR A 83 8.36 -2.41 8.04
N GLU A 84 8.41 -1.17 7.57
CA GLU A 84 9.11 -0.10 8.28
C GLU A 84 8.48 0.24 9.63
N ASN A 85 7.17 0.10 9.76
CA ASN A 85 6.49 0.20 11.05
C ASN A 85 6.67 -1.08 11.87
N TYR A 86 6.57 -2.24 11.23
CA TYR A 86 6.76 -3.54 11.85
C TYR A 86 8.16 -3.71 12.49
N LYS A 87 9.22 -3.31 11.79
CA LYS A 87 10.62 -3.46 12.23
C LYS A 87 10.99 -2.60 13.44
N LYS A 88 10.19 -1.57 13.77
CA LYS A 88 10.37 -0.76 14.98
C LYS A 88 10.10 -1.60 16.24
N ILE A 89 9.19 -2.57 16.13
CA ILE A 89 8.74 -3.44 17.21
C ILE A 89 9.42 -4.82 17.10
N PHE A 90 9.38 -5.43 15.90
CA PHE A 90 9.86 -6.80 15.65
C PHE A 90 11.13 -6.79 14.80
N ARG A 91 12.29 -7.04 15.43
CA ARG A 91 13.60 -6.91 14.78
C ARG A 91 14.14 -8.25 14.31
N GLY A 92 14.67 -8.29 13.09
CA GLY A 92 15.35 -9.46 12.53
C GLY A 92 14.98 -9.76 11.08
N ALA A 93 15.87 -10.44 10.36
CA ALA A 93 15.66 -10.76 8.95
C ALA A 93 14.50 -11.75 8.72
N GLU A 94 14.28 -12.66 9.67
CA GLU A 94 13.20 -13.65 9.60
C GLU A 94 11.80 -13.00 9.64
N TYR A 95 11.62 -11.94 10.44
CA TYR A 95 10.38 -11.16 10.46
C TYR A 95 10.06 -10.54 9.09
N LYS A 96 11.07 -9.96 8.44
CA LYS A 96 10.94 -9.43 7.07
C LYS A 96 10.54 -10.52 6.10
N LYS A 97 11.28 -11.63 6.10
CA LYS A 97 11.10 -12.76 5.20
C LYS A 97 9.69 -13.35 5.30
N LYS A 98 9.22 -13.59 6.52
CA LYS A 98 7.86 -14.12 6.76
C LYS A 98 6.78 -13.15 6.30
N LEU A 99 6.91 -11.85 6.61
CA LEU A 99 5.96 -10.83 6.15
C LEU A 99 5.91 -10.75 4.61
N TRP A 100 7.07 -10.78 3.95
CA TRP A 100 7.13 -10.76 2.48
C TRP A 100 6.46 -11.98 1.87
N PHE A 101 6.71 -13.18 2.39
CA PHE A 101 6.06 -14.39 1.89
C PHE A 101 4.56 -14.41 2.12
N ALA A 102 4.10 -13.91 3.27
CA ALA A 102 2.68 -13.74 3.54
C ALA A 102 2.07 -12.75 2.54
N ALA A 103 2.74 -11.65 2.22
CA ALA A 103 2.21 -10.66 1.29
C ALA A 103 2.23 -11.11 -0.19
N SER A 104 3.22 -11.89 -0.60
CA SER A 104 3.47 -12.23 -2.01
C SER A 104 2.72 -13.46 -2.53
N THR A 105 2.17 -14.28 -1.63
CA THR A 105 1.48 -15.53 -1.99
C THR A 105 0.19 -15.26 -2.79
N GLY A 106 -0.02 -16.05 -3.85
CA GLY A 106 -1.19 -15.88 -4.73
C GLY A 106 -2.43 -16.71 -4.36
N SER A 107 -2.35 -17.57 -3.33
CA SER A 107 -3.50 -18.40 -2.90
C SER A 107 -3.80 -18.25 -1.42
N LEU A 108 -5.08 -18.27 -1.07
CA LEU A 108 -5.57 -18.16 0.31
C LEU A 108 -4.98 -19.26 1.20
N ARG A 109 -5.00 -20.52 0.74
CA ARG A 109 -4.42 -21.66 1.48
C ARG A 109 -2.93 -21.47 1.79
N SER A 110 -2.17 -20.94 0.83
CA SER A 110 -0.74 -20.68 1.06
C SER A 110 -0.54 -19.50 2.02
N TRP A 111 -1.41 -18.49 1.96
CA TRP A 111 -1.42 -17.38 2.92
C TRP A 111 -1.68 -17.85 4.34
N GLU A 112 -2.73 -18.65 4.55
CA GLU A 112 -3.08 -19.22 5.86
C GLU A 112 -1.89 -19.98 6.46
N ARG A 113 -1.20 -20.78 5.64
CA ARG A 113 0.00 -21.50 6.07
C ARG A 113 1.14 -20.56 6.48
N GLN A 114 1.36 -19.45 5.76
CA GLN A 114 2.37 -18.45 6.15
C GLN A 114 1.98 -17.76 7.45
N MET A 115 0.71 -17.39 7.61
CA MET A 115 0.21 -16.73 8.82
C MET A 115 0.26 -17.64 10.04
N GLU A 116 -0.07 -18.93 9.90
CA GLU A 116 0.12 -19.92 10.94
C GLU A 116 1.61 -20.08 11.31
N GLY A 117 2.50 -20.05 10.30
CA GLY A 117 3.95 -20.08 10.49
C GLY A 117 4.53 -18.80 11.12
N ILE A 118 3.84 -17.66 11.03
CA ILE A 118 4.15 -16.45 11.80
C ILE A 118 3.65 -16.61 13.23
N LYS A 119 2.40 -17.05 13.42
CA LYS A 119 1.82 -17.25 14.76
C LYS A 119 2.62 -18.20 15.63
N LYS A 120 3.10 -19.31 15.05
CA LYS A 120 3.99 -20.27 15.75
C LYS A 120 5.36 -19.70 16.08
N PHE A 121 5.84 -18.74 15.28
CA PHE A 121 7.14 -18.11 15.47
C PHE A 121 7.08 -17.00 16.53
N ASP A 122 6.08 -16.14 16.43
CA ASP A 122 5.79 -15.06 17.38
C ASP A 122 4.31 -14.64 17.23
N GLU A 123 3.53 -14.86 18.29
CA GLU A 123 2.10 -14.55 18.32
C GLU A 123 1.82 -13.05 18.36
N ALA A 124 2.70 -12.24 18.96
CA ALA A 124 2.55 -10.79 18.99
C ALA A 124 2.75 -10.19 17.59
N ALA A 125 3.72 -10.72 16.85
CA ALA A 125 3.96 -10.40 15.44
C ALA A 125 2.74 -10.72 14.57
N TYR A 126 2.15 -11.91 14.74
CA TYR A 126 0.92 -12.31 14.07
C TYR A 126 -0.23 -11.34 14.37
N ASN A 127 -0.47 -11.07 15.66
CA ASN A 127 -1.55 -10.18 16.10
C ASN A 127 -1.37 -8.75 15.56
N TRP A 128 -0.12 -8.28 15.44
CA TRP A 128 0.16 -6.98 14.83
C TRP A 128 -0.23 -6.94 13.36
N ILE A 129 0.14 -7.97 12.58
CA ILE A 129 -0.18 -8.05 11.15
C ILE A 129 -1.70 -8.16 10.94
N MET A 130 -2.40 -8.92 11.78
CA MET A 130 -3.85 -9.13 11.69
C MET A 130 -4.70 -7.90 12.01
N GLN A 131 -4.11 -6.80 12.51
CA GLN A 131 -4.80 -5.51 12.62
C GLN A 131 -5.05 -4.87 11.25
N TYR A 132 -4.32 -5.29 10.22
CA TYR A 132 -4.46 -4.80 8.85
C TYR A 132 -5.28 -5.78 8.02
N ASP A 133 -6.31 -5.28 7.35
CA ASP A 133 -7.13 -6.08 6.43
C ASP A 133 -6.25 -6.71 5.33
N PRO A 134 -6.17 -8.05 5.23
CA PRO A 134 -5.39 -8.75 4.22
C PRO A 134 -5.69 -8.34 2.77
N SER A 135 -6.92 -7.90 2.47
CA SER A 135 -7.32 -7.40 1.15
C SER A 135 -6.53 -6.17 0.69
N THR A 136 -5.90 -5.48 1.64
CA THR A 136 -5.18 -4.24 1.39
C THR A 136 -3.67 -4.41 1.25
N TRP A 137 -3.09 -5.57 1.61
CA TRP A 137 -1.63 -5.75 1.58
C TRP A 137 -1.15 -7.13 1.09
N SER A 138 -2.05 -8.12 0.97
CA SER A 138 -1.70 -9.49 0.56
C SER A 138 -2.28 -9.83 -0.81
N ARG A 139 -1.42 -10.30 -1.72
CA ARG A 139 -1.79 -10.69 -3.08
C ARG A 139 -2.90 -11.74 -3.13
N SER A 140 -2.90 -12.71 -2.21
CA SER A 140 -3.92 -13.75 -2.13
C SER A 140 -5.34 -13.25 -1.91
N HIS A 141 -5.49 -11.99 -1.47
CA HIS A 141 -6.76 -11.34 -1.17
C HIS A 141 -7.06 -10.18 -2.13
N PHE A 142 -6.21 -9.92 -3.11
CA PHE A 142 -6.47 -8.93 -4.15
C PHE A 142 -7.51 -9.46 -5.15
N SER A 143 -8.36 -8.57 -5.66
CA SER A 143 -9.30 -8.95 -6.72
C SER A 143 -8.56 -9.33 -8.01
N ILE A 144 -9.23 -10.10 -8.86
CA ILE A 144 -8.69 -10.58 -10.14
C ILE A 144 -8.26 -9.42 -11.06
N GLN A 145 -8.98 -8.30 -11.02
CA GLN A 145 -8.71 -7.09 -11.82
C GLN A 145 -7.43 -6.37 -11.37
N ALA A 146 -6.95 -6.66 -10.17
CA ALA A 146 -5.88 -5.93 -9.53
C ALA A 146 -4.69 -6.85 -9.17
N GLN A 147 -4.66 -8.11 -9.61
CA GLN A 147 -3.52 -9.01 -9.35
C GLN A 147 -2.24 -8.43 -9.96
N SER A 148 -1.42 -7.81 -9.12
CA SER A 148 -0.12 -7.26 -9.47
C SER A 148 0.92 -7.85 -8.53
N ASP A 149 2.10 -8.16 -9.07
CA ASP A 149 3.26 -8.61 -8.30
C ASP A 149 3.93 -7.45 -7.52
N ALA A 150 3.45 -6.22 -7.69
CA ALA A 150 3.95 -5.06 -6.99
C ALA A 150 3.65 -5.13 -5.48
N LEU A 151 4.70 -5.26 -4.67
CA LEU A 151 4.64 -5.19 -3.20
C LEU A 151 5.14 -3.84 -2.64
N GLN A 152 5.65 -2.96 -3.52
CA GLN A 152 6.36 -1.74 -3.16
C GLN A 152 5.82 -0.55 -3.96
N ASN A 153 5.60 0.59 -3.29
CA ASN A 153 5.46 1.90 -3.94
C ASN A 153 6.82 2.60 -3.82
N ASN A 154 7.47 2.83 -4.96
CA ASN A 154 8.79 3.45 -5.08
C ASN A 154 10.00 2.60 -4.61
N ILE A 155 11.00 2.52 -5.51
CA ILE A 155 12.36 2.03 -5.23
C ILE A 155 12.99 2.89 -4.14
#